data_AF-A0A150VIN2-F1
#
_entry.id   AF-A0A150VIN2-F1
#
_cell.length_a   1.000
_cell.length_b   1.000
_cell.length_c   1.000
_cell.angle_alpha   90.00
_cell.angle_beta   90.00
_cell.angle_gamma   90.00
#
_symmetry.space_group_name_H-M   'P 1'
#
loop_
_entity.id
_entity.type
_entity.pdbx_description
1 polymer ?
#
loop_
_entity_poly.entity_id
_entity_poly.type
_entity_poly.pdbx_seq_one_letter_code
_entity_poly.pdbx_strand_id
1 'polypeptide(L)'
;GSVLVYKAPWIFNAIWKVIRGWLDPVVASKVHFASNVEELQEWIPRGQIMKELGGDEEYEYSYIEPVEGENQQMLDTSRRDELLEERKGLVKYFENETVAWTQGEEADGRMRLAQRLTENYWQLDPYVRARSLYDRQGVLGPGGKLEIYPKKEKAETGTDDVD
;
A
#
# COMPACT_ATOMS: atom_id res chain seq x y z
N GLY A 1 7.96 6.84 13.55
CA GLY A 1 6.91 5.83 13.74
C GLY A 1 6.57 5.76 15.21
N SER A 2 5.28 5.56 15.51
CA SER A 2 4.74 5.47 16.87
C SER A 2 4.07 4.11 17.07
N VAL A 3 4.01 3.66 18.32
CA VAL A 3 3.30 2.46 18.74
C VAL A 3 2.19 2.89 19.68
N LEU A 4 0.94 2.59 19.33
CA LEU A 4 -0.23 2.92 20.14
C LEU A 4 -0.70 1.65 20.84
N VAL A 5 -0.79 1.69 22.17
CA VAL A 5 -1.38 0.62 22.97
C VAL A 5 -2.77 1.07 23.40
N TYR A 6 -3.79 0.53 22.74
CA TYR A 6 -5.19 0.92 22.96
C TYR A 6 -5.87 0.04 24.01
N LYS A 7 -6.64 0.64 24.92
CA LYS A 7 -7.40 -0.03 25.99
C LYS A 7 -6.54 -1.04 26.79
N ALA A 8 -5.31 -0.66 27.11
CA ALA A 8 -4.43 -1.49 27.93
C ALA A 8 -5.03 -1.71 29.33
N PRO A 9 -5.07 -2.96 29.84
CA PRO A 9 -5.47 -3.21 31.22
C PRO A 9 -4.59 -2.45 32.21
N TRP A 10 -5.14 -2.05 33.36
CA TRP A 10 -4.44 -1.24 34.36
C TRP A 10 -3.10 -1.84 34.82
N ILE A 11 -2.98 -3.18 34.85
CA ILE A 11 -1.76 -3.92 35.21
C ILE A 11 -0.60 -3.65 34.23
N PHE A 12 -0.90 -3.28 32.98
CA PHE A 12 0.11 -3.03 31.95
C PHE A 12 1.01 -1.84 32.30
N ASN A 13 0.52 -0.87 33.07
CA ASN A 13 1.34 0.25 33.55
C ASN A 13 2.49 -0.22 34.46
N ALA A 14 2.27 -1.30 35.24
CA ALA A 14 3.32 -1.87 36.09
C ALA A 14 4.39 -2.59 35.26
N ILE A 15 3.94 -3.41 34.30
CA ILE A 15 4.82 -4.13 33.37
C ILE A 15 5.64 -3.13 32.53
N TRP A 16 4.99 -2.08 32.02
CA TRP A 16 5.63 -1.06 31.20
C TRP A 16 6.75 -0.31 31.93
N LYS A 17 6.60 -0.03 33.23
CA LYS A 17 7.67 0.60 34.02
C LYS A 17 8.95 -0.24 34.08
N VAL A 18 8.82 -1.57 34.13
CA VAL A 18 9.96 -2.50 34.11
C VAL A 18 10.59 -2.54 32.71
N ILE A 19 9.77 -2.75 31.67
CA ILE A 19 10.25 -2.87 30.28
C ILE A 19 10.90 -1.57 29.80
N ARG A 20 10.34 -0.40 30.16
CA ARG A 20 10.87 0.91 29.76
C ARG A 20 12.33 1.10 30.19
N GLY A 21 12.76 0.52 31.31
CA GLY A 21 14.15 0.59 31.77
C GLY A 21 15.14 -0.21 30.92
N TRP A 22 14.64 -1.14 30.09
CA TRP A 22 15.46 -1.99 29.22
C TRP A 22 15.51 -1.48 27.77
N LEU A 23 14.66 -0.52 27.42
CA LEU A 23 14.58 0.07 26.08
C LEU A 23 15.42 1.35 26.01
N ASP A 24 16.06 1.57 24.86
CA ASP A 24 16.67 2.86 24.54
C ASP A 24 15.62 4.00 24.63
N PRO A 25 15.97 5.18 25.18
CA PRO A 25 15.02 6.27 25.37
C PRO A 25 14.26 6.71 24.11
N VAL A 26 14.89 6.65 22.93
CA VAL A 26 14.27 7.04 21.64
C VAL A 26 13.25 6.00 21.18
N VAL A 27 13.42 4.74 21.56
CA VAL A 27 12.43 3.69 21.30
C VAL A 27 11.29 3.80 22.29
N ALA A 28 11.60 3.96 23.58
CA ALA A 28 10.61 4.10 24.65
C ALA A 28 9.68 5.32 24.46
N SER A 29 10.19 6.42 23.90
CA SER A 29 9.40 7.64 23.66
C SER A 29 8.36 7.51 22.55
N LYS A 30 8.44 6.45 21.73
CA LYS A 30 7.49 6.18 20.62
C LYS A 30 6.25 5.39 21.06
N VAL A 31 6.22 4.89 22.30
CA VAL A 31 5.10 4.10 22.83
C VAL A 31 4.12 5.02 23.55
N HIS A 32 2.88 5.05 23.07
CA HIS A 32 1.80 5.87 23.61
C HIS A 32 0.62 4.98 24.02
N PHE A 33 -0.06 5.37 25.09
CA PHE A 33 -1.22 4.66 25.60
C PHE A 33 -2.46 5.49 25.33
N ALA A 34 -3.50 4.84 24.83
CA ALA A 34 -4.81 5.43 24.63
C ALA A 34 -5.85 4.58 25.37
N SER A 35 -6.59 5.18 26.29
CA SER A 35 -7.56 4.50 27.15
C SER A 35 -8.97 4.48 26.55
N ASN A 36 -9.26 5.44 25.66
CA ASN A 36 -10.56 5.67 25.02
C ASN A 36 -10.35 6.19 23.59
N VAL A 37 -11.43 6.29 22.82
CA VAL A 37 -11.34 6.71 21.41
C VAL A 37 -10.94 8.19 21.31
N GLU A 38 -11.23 9.00 22.31
CA GLU A 38 -10.88 10.42 22.37
C GLU A 38 -9.36 10.65 22.45
N GLU A 39 -8.63 9.78 23.15
CA GLU A 39 -7.16 9.77 23.17
C GLU A 39 -6.59 9.13 21.89
N LEU A 40 -7.25 8.10 21.36
CA LEU A 40 -6.80 7.43 20.13
C LEU A 40 -6.93 8.36 18.91
N GLN A 41 -7.96 9.23 18.87
CA GLN A 41 -8.18 10.16 17.77
C GLN A 41 -7.13 11.27 17.64
N GLU A 42 -6.31 11.47 18.68
CA GLU A 42 -5.14 12.36 18.58
C GLU A 42 -4.09 11.83 17.58
N TRP A 43 -4.15 10.53 17.26
CA TRP A 43 -3.20 9.84 16.40
C TRP A 43 -3.80 9.34 15.08
N ILE A 44 -5.08 8.93 15.11
CA ILE A 44 -5.79 8.36 13.96
C ILE A 44 -7.11 9.13 13.80
N PRO A 45 -7.43 9.72 12.64
CA PRO A 45 -8.72 10.38 12.45
C PRO A 45 -9.89 9.49 12.88
N ARG A 46 -10.85 10.02 13.64
CA ARG A 46 -11.98 9.23 14.19
C ARG A 46 -12.74 8.44 13.12
N GLY A 47 -12.89 9.03 11.93
CA GLY A 47 -13.49 8.39 10.76
C GLY A 47 -12.70 7.25 10.15
N GLN A 48 -11.48 6.96 10.62
CA GLN A 48 -10.64 5.82 10.23
C GLN A 48 -10.42 4.83 11.39
N ILE A 49 -11.03 5.08 12.55
CA ILE A 49 -11.05 4.16 13.68
C ILE A 49 -12.30 3.28 13.55
N MET A 50 -12.12 1.96 13.56
CA MET A 50 -13.23 1.00 13.44
C MET A 50 -14.30 1.23 14.52
N LYS A 51 -15.58 1.03 14.17
CA LYS A 51 -16.70 1.07 15.14
C LYS A 51 -16.49 0.19 16.36
N GLU A 52 -15.92 -1.01 16.19
CA GLU A 52 -15.60 -1.93 17.29
C GLU A 52 -14.60 -1.35 18.30
N LEU A 53 -13.77 -0.39 17.86
CA LEU A 53 -12.84 0.35 18.70
C LEU A 53 -13.43 1.66 19.24
N GLY A 54 -14.67 2.01 18.86
CA GLY A 54 -15.38 3.22 19.29
C GLY A 54 -15.31 4.40 18.31
N GLY A 55 -14.71 4.22 17.13
CA GLY A 55 -14.67 5.24 16.08
C GLY A 55 -15.87 5.20 15.14
N ASP A 56 -15.74 5.89 14.00
CA ASP A 56 -16.86 6.07 13.06
C ASP A 56 -16.69 5.23 11.77
N GLU A 57 -15.55 4.56 11.58
CA GLU A 57 -15.29 3.73 10.39
C GLU A 57 -16.14 2.46 10.43
N GLU A 58 -17.09 2.39 9.50
CA GLU A 58 -17.90 1.21 9.21
C GLU A 58 -17.16 0.30 8.21
N TYR A 59 -16.03 -0.21 8.66
CA TYR A 59 -15.27 -1.20 7.91
C TYR A 59 -15.78 -2.60 8.25
N GLU A 60 -16.19 -3.31 7.22
CA GLU A 60 -16.42 -4.75 7.25
C GLU A 60 -15.57 -5.37 6.14
N TYR A 61 -14.88 -6.46 6.44
CA TYR A 61 -14.09 -7.16 5.44
C TYR A 61 -15.04 -7.77 4.39
N SER A 62 -14.85 -7.37 3.14
CA SER A 62 -15.52 -7.96 1.99
C SER A 62 -14.50 -8.36 0.94
N TYR A 63 -14.60 -9.60 0.47
CA TYR A 63 -13.80 -10.10 -0.64
C TYR A 63 -14.52 -9.79 -1.95
N ILE A 64 -13.99 -8.83 -2.71
CA ILE A 64 -14.52 -8.50 -4.04
C ILE A 64 -14.00 -9.57 -5.01
N GLU A 65 -14.91 -10.36 -5.55
CA GLU A 65 -14.61 -11.42 -6.52
C GLU A 65 -14.04 -10.86 -7.83
N PRO A 66 -13.19 -11.63 -8.54
CA PRO A 66 -12.75 -11.30 -9.90
C PRO A 66 -13.93 -11.08 -10.85
N VAL A 67 -13.79 -10.09 -11.74
CA VAL A 67 -14.79 -9.84 -12.80
C VAL A 67 -14.35 -10.55 -14.08
N GLU A 68 -15.31 -11.13 -14.80
CA GLU A 68 -15.01 -11.75 -16.09
C GLU A 68 -14.38 -10.72 -17.04
N GLY A 69 -13.25 -11.11 -17.65
CA GLY A 69 -12.52 -10.27 -18.58
C GLY A 69 -11.55 -9.26 -17.95
N GLU A 70 -11.47 -9.13 -16.62
CA GLU A 70 -10.57 -8.16 -15.96
C GLU A 70 -9.08 -8.34 -16.31
N ASN A 71 -8.70 -9.53 -16.79
CA ASN A 71 -7.33 -9.88 -17.19
C ASN A 71 -7.18 -10.15 -18.70
N GLN A 72 -8.14 -9.73 -19.54
CA GLN A 72 -8.10 -9.98 -20.99
C GLN A 72 -6.82 -9.48 -21.66
N GLN A 73 -6.24 -8.38 -21.18
CA GLN A 73 -4.99 -7.84 -21.72
C GLN A 73 -3.80 -8.80 -21.60
N MET A 74 -3.82 -9.74 -20.64
CA MET A 74 -2.79 -10.76 -20.51
C MET A 74 -2.75 -11.76 -21.68
N LEU A 75 -3.81 -11.82 -22.50
CA LEU A 75 -3.85 -12.65 -23.70
C LEU A 75 -3.05 -12.04 -24.86
N ASP A 76 -2.75 -10.74 -24.82
CA ASP A 76 -1.92 -10.07 -25.82
C ASP A 76 -0.43 -10.31 -25.53
N THR A 77 0.03 -11.50 -25.93
CA THR A 77 1.42 -11.90 -25.75
C THR A 77 2.38 -11.10 -26.63
N SER A 78 1.93 -10.64 -27.80
CA SER A 78 2.76 -9.86 -28.71
C SER A 78 3.15 -8.53 -28.09
N ARG A 79 2.17 -7.78 -27.57
CA ARG A 79 2.46 -6.50 -26.90
C ARG A 79 3.26 -6.67 -25.62
N ARG A 80 2.98 -7.73 -24.85
CA ARG A 80 3.77 -8.11 -23.68
C ARG A 80 5.24 -8.29 -24.05
N ASP A 81 5.52 -9.05 -25.10
CA ASP A 81 6.89 -9.40 -25.48
C ASP A 81 7.66 -8.19 -26.00
N GLU A 82 7.01 -7.26 -26.71
CA GLU A 82 7.59 -5.95 -27.08
C GLU A 82 8.02 -5.15 -25.84
N LEU A 83 7.12 -5.01 -24.85
CA LEU A 83 7.39 -4.25 -23.62
C LEU A 83 8.48 -4.91 -22.77
N LEU A 84 8.51 -6.25 -22.74
CA LEU A 84 9.58 -7.01 -22.08
C LEU A 84 10.92 -6.80 -22.76
N GLU A 85 10.97 -6.74 -24.09
CA GLU A 85 12.22 -6.49 -24.80
C GLU A 85 12.74 -5.07 -24.58
N GLU A 86 11.86 -4.07 -24.62
CA GLU A 86 12.20 -2.70 -24.21
C GLU A 86 12.77 -2.68 -22.79
N ARG A 87 12.09 -3.37 -21.85
CA ARG A 87 12.51 -3.47 -20.46
C ARG A 87 13.90 -4.09 -20.31
N LYS A 88 14.21 -5.17 -21.03
CA LYS A 88 15.55 -5.79 -21.02
C LYS A 88 16.63 -4.79 -21.45
N GLY A 89 16.36 -3.99 -22.47
CA GLY A 89 17.24 -2.91 -22.89
C GLY A 89 17.48 -1.90 -21.75
N LEU A 90 16.41 -1.42 -21.12
CA LEU A 90 16.51 -0.50 -19.97
C LEU A 90 17.30 -1.08 -18.80
N VAL A 91 17.07 -2.35 -18.46
CA VAL A 91 17.80 -3.06 -17.39
C VAL A 91 19.30 -3.07 -17.71
N LYS A 92 19.68 -3.44 -18.94
CA LYS A 92 21.09 -3.47 -19.35
C LYS A 92 21.76 -2.10 -19.23
N TYR A 93 21.09 -1.03 -19.64
CA TYR A 93 21.63 0.32 -19.47
C TYR A 93 21.76 0.71 -18.00
N PHE A 94 20.77 0.38 -17.18
CA PHE A 94 20.79 0.67 -15.74
C PHE A 94 21.91 -0.10 -15.01
N GLU A 95 22.12 -1.36 -15.37
CA GLU A 95 23.21 -2.18 -14.87
C GLU A 95 24.57 -1.58 -15.22
N ASN A 96 24.78 -1.19 -16.48
CA ASN A 96 26.03 -0.57 -16.92
C ASN A 96 26.34 0.73 -16.14
N GLU A 97 25.35 1.61 -15.99
CA GLU A 97 25.50 2.85 -15.21
C GLU A 97 25.75 2.56 -13.72
N THR A 98 25.13 1.51 -13.17
CA THR A 98 25.38 1.10 -11.79
C THR A 98 26.80 0.55 -11.63
N VAL A 99 27.32 -0.20 -12.60
CA VAL A 99 28.72 -0.68 -12.59
C VAL A 99 29.69 0.51 -12.65
N ALA A 100 29.51 1.44 -13.58
CA ALA A 100 30.31 2.67 -13.67
C ALA A 100 30.32 3.45 -12.34
N TRP A 101 29.14 3.66 -11.74
CA TRP A 101 29.00 4.31 -10.44
C TRP A 101 29.80 3.62 -9.34
N THR A 102 29.75 2.29 -9.26
CA THR A 102 30.50 1.52 -8.26
C THR A 102 32.02 1.59 -8.46
N GLN A 103 32.47 1.92 -9.66
CA GLN A 103 33.88 2.17 -9.98
C GLN A 103 34.29 3.63 -9.71
N GLY A 104 33.37 4.48 -9.26
CA GLY A 104 33.61 5.89 -8.94
C GLY A 104 33.41 6.85 -10.10
N GLU A 105 32.80 6.40 -11.20
CA GLU A 105 32.42 7.26 -12.33
C GLU A 105 31.10 7.99 -12.07
N GLU A 106 30.92 9.14 -12.73
CA GLU A 106 29.64 9.86 -12.73
C GLU A 106 28.57 9.04 -13.46
N ALA A 107 27.44 8.81 -12.80
CA ALA A 107 26.36 7.94 -13.29
C ALA A 107 25.01 8.66 -13.26
N ASP A 108 24.99 9.88 -13.81
CA ASP A 108 23.82 10.75 -13.89
C ASP A 108 22.64 10.11 -14.64
N GLY A 109 22.90 9.10 -15.48
CA GLY A 109 21.90 8.34 -16.22
C GLY A 109 21.09 7.38 -15.35
N ARG A 110 21.64 6.93 -14.23
CA ARG A 110 21.05 5.88 -13.39
C ARG A 110 19.66 6.23 -12.87
N MET A 111 19.47 7.44 -12.34
CA MET A 111 18.18 7.88 -11.81
C MET A 111 17.11 7.99 -12.92
N ARG A 112 17.50 8.51 -14.10
CA ARG A 112 16.60 8.59 -15.26
C ARG A 112 16.18 7.21 -15.74
N LEU A 113 17.11 6.25 -15.78
CA LEU A 113 16.83 4.88 -16.16
C LEU A 113 15.95 4.16 -15.15
N ALA A 114 16.14 4.40 -13.84
CA ALA A 114 15.23 3.90 -12.80
C ALA A 114 13.79 4.38 -13.02
N GLN A 115 13.61 5.68 -13.29
CA GLN A 115 12.30 6.24 -13.59
C GLN A 115 11.68 5.57 -14.83
N ARG A 116 12.44 5.41 -15.93
CA ARG A 116 11.96 4.73 -17.14
C ARG A 116 11.60 3.27 -16.88
N LEU A 117 12.34 2.56 -16.02
CA LEU A 117 12.01 1.20 -15.60
C LEU A 117 10.69 1.15 -14.81
N THR A 118 10.41 2.16 -13.98
CA THR A 118 9.13 2.29 -13.29
C THR A 118 7.98 2.55 -14.27
N GLU A 119 8.14 3.52 -15.17
CA GLU A 119 7.14 3.85 -16.20
C GLU A 119 6.85 2.65 -17.12
N ASN A 120 7.89 1.98 -17.60
CA ASN A 120 7.76 0.77 -18.42
C ASN A 120 7.07 -0.37 -17.64
N TYR A 121 7.34 -0.54 -16.34
CA TYR A 121 6.67 -1.57 -15.55
C TYR A 121 5.15 -1.35 -15.53
N TRP A 122 4.71 -0.10 -15.36
CA TRP A 122 3.28 0.19 -15.33
C TRP A 122 2.60 0.08 -16.69
N GLN A 123 3.34 0.21 -17.80
CA GLN A 123 2.85 -0.15 -19.13
C GLN A 123 2.77 -1.67 -19.32
N LEU A 124 3.71 -2.43 -18.74
CA LEU A 124 3.77 -3.89 -18.81
C LEU A 124 2.75 -4.57 -17.87
N ASP A 125 2.43 -3.94 -16.74
CA ASP A 125 1.59 -4.46 -15.66
C ASP A 125 0.31 -5.18 -16.13
N PRO A 126 -0.49 -4.62 -17.06
CA PRO A 126 -1.74 -5.27 -17.47
C PRO A 126 -1.54 -6.57 -18.27
N TYR A 127 -0.34 -6.79 -18.79
CA TYR A 127 0.01 -7.95 -19.60
C TYR A 127 0.65 -9.09 -18.79
N VAL A 128 1.14 -8.81 -17.58
CA VAL A 128 1.92 -9.77 -16.78
C VAL A 128 1.37 -10.04 -15.39
N ARG A 129 0.48 -9.19 -14.87
CA ARG A 129 -0.09 -9.32 -13.53
C ARG A 129 -1.62 -9.38 -13.56
N ALA A 130 -2.17 -10.42 -12.96
CA ALA A 130 -3.60 -10.52 -12.72
C ALA A 130 -4.08 -9.46 -11.72
N ARG A 131 -5.30 -8.93 -11.91
CA ARG A 131 -5.90 -7.96 -10.99
C ARG A 131 -6.12 -8.59 -9.62
N SER A 132 -5.65 -7.90 -8.59
CA SER A 132 -5.75 -8.32 -7.19
C SER A 132 -6.95 -7.68 -6.51
N LEU A 133 -7.21 -8.09 -5.26
CA LEU A 133 -8.22 -7.43 -4.42
C LEU A 133 -7.93 -5.92 -4.27
N TYR A 134 -6.66 -5.51 -4.23
CA TYR A 134 -6.30 -4.10 -4.13
C TYR A 134 -6.67 -3.30 -5.38
N ASP A 135 -6.60 -3.90 -6.57
CA ASP A 135 -7.06 -3.28 -7.80
C ASP A 135 -8.59 -3.09 -7.75
N ARG A 136 -9.31 -4.14 -7.36
CA ARG A 136 -10.79 -4.13 -7.28
C ARG A 136 -11.33 -3.21 -6.19
N GLN A 137 -10.61 -3.06 -5.08
CA GLN A 137 -10.96 -2.13 -4.00
C GLN A 137 -10.57 -0.68 -4.32
N GLY A 138 -9.87 -0.42 -5.44
CA GLY A 138 -9.39 0.91 -5.80
C GLY A 138 -8.17 1.37 -4.98
N VAL A 139 -7.59 0.50 -4.16
CA VAL A 139 -6.37 0.80 -3.39
C VAL A 139 -5.16 0.93 -4.31
N LEU A 140 -5.10 0.09 -5.35
CA LEU A 140 -4.09 0.14 -6.40
C LEU A 140 -4.75 0.49 -7.74
N GLY A 141 -4.55 1.71 -8.19
CA GLY A 141 -5.04 2.20 -9.49
C GLY A 141 -4.06 2.00 -10.64
N PRO A 142 -4.48 2.36 -11.87
CA PRO A 142 -3.61 2.36 -13.05
C PRO A 142 -2.34 3.18 -12.82
N GLY A 143 -1.22 2.73 -13.38
CA GLY A 143 0.05 3.45 -13.22
C GLY A 143 0.67 3.34 -11.83
N GLY A 144 0.15 2.48 -10.96
CA GLY A 144 0.64 2.34 -9.59
C GLY A 144 0.15 3.41 -8.63
N LYS A 145 -0.90 4.15 -9.01
CA LYS A 145 -1.50 5.14 -8.14
C LYS A 145 -2.07 4.45 -6.90
N LEU A 146 -1.59 4.82 -5.71
CA LEU A 146 -2.07 4.27 -4.45
C LEU A 146 -3.09 5.21 -3.80
N GLU A 147 -4.25 4.67 -3.43
CA GLU A 147 -5.28 5.34 -2.63
C GLU A 147 -5.58 4.47 -1.41
N ILE A 148 -4.89 4.70 -0.30
CA ILE A 148 -4.92 3.79 0.88
C ILE A 148 -6.31 3.76 1.54
N TYR A 149 -7.09 4.83 1.38
CA TYR A 149 -8.48 4.94 1.86
C TYR A 149 -9.36 5.43 0.69
N PRO A 150 -9.69 4.54 -0.26
CA PRO A 150 -10.56 4.91 -1.37
C PRO A 150 -11.95 5.20 -0.79
N LYS A 151 -12.57 6.31 -1.23
CA LYS A 151 -13.94 6.63 -0.81
C LYS A 151 -14.86 5.54 -1.36
N LYS A 152 -15.61 4.87 -0.47
CA LYS A 152 -16.69 3.98 -0.89
C LYS A 152 -17.70 4.82 -1.68
N GLU A 153 -17.77 4.67 -3.00
CA GLU A 153 -18.94 5.13 -3.75
C GLU A 153 -20.15 4.37 -3.19
N LYS A 154 -21.21 5.09 -2.84
CA LYS A 154 -22.45 4.44 -2.40
C LYS A 154 -22.91 3.57 -3.55
N ALA A 155 -22.95 2.25 -3.34
CA ALA A 155 -23.64 1.35 -4.26
C ALA A 155 -25.07 1.89 -4.43
N GLU A 156 -25.42 2.30 -5.64
CA GLU A 156 -26.82 2.52 -5.99
C GLU A 156 -27.52 1.19 -5.78
N THR A 157 -28.34 1.11 -4.73
CA THR A 157 -29.25 0.00 -4.53
C THR A 157 -30.21 0.03 -5.69
N GLY A 158 -29.98 -0.83 -6.68
CA GLY A 158 -30.95 -1.13 -7.72
C GLY A 158 -32.24 -1.54 -7.03
N THR A 159 -33.26 -0.70 -7.16
CA THR A 159 -34.65 -1.06 -6.93
C THR A 159 -35.02 -2.10 -7.99
N ASP A 160 -34.75 -3.37 -7.70
CA ASP A 160 -35.45 -4.44 -8.41
C ASP A 160 -36.75 -4.66 -7.67
N ASP A 161 -37.76 -3.99 -8.20
CA ASP A 161 -39.16 -4.10 -7.87
C ASP A 161 -39.59 -5.57 -7.86
N VAL A 162 -40.35 -5.88 -6.82
CA VAL A 162 -41.14 -7.10 -6.67
C VAL A 162 -42.27 -7.03 -7.71
N ASP A 163 -42.33 -8.02 -8.61
CA ASP A 163 -43.57 -8.54 -9.18
C ASP A 163 -43.41 -10.03 -9.52
#